data_AF-A0A7X1A3G4-F1
#
_entry.id   AF-A0A7X1A3G4-F1
#
_cell.length_a   1.000
_cell.length_b   1.000
_cell.length_c   1.000
_cell.angle_alpha   90.00
_cell.angle_beta   90.00
_cell.angle_gamma   90.00
#
_symmetry.space_group_name_H-M   'P 1'
#
loop_
_entity.id
_entity.type
_entity.pdbx_description
1 polymer ?
#
loop_
_entity_poly.entity_id
_entity_poly.type
_entity_poly.pdbx_seq_one_letter_code
_entity_poly.pdbx_strand_id
1 'polypeptide(L)'
;MDEIVLETIERVYKNKDYAFFKKKSEEDLVILDNLVKLIEQETVEVSAQEVEIGPSERIYIDYPKFKRGEMVVSYITFIDISKIIPVYYVQHEFAVENIDENRMGPVLDGFDGQPYIINQMNLYDKVSCFFDKNGYKELSYAEMNIVIPDIKMPQDVWLFGPQFTVHTCLFNDILNICEIDD
;
A
#
# COMPACT_ATOMS: atom_id res chain seq x y z
N MET A 1 5.52 7.43 -15.97
CA MET A 1 4.23 7.19 -15.30
C MET A 1 3.33 6.50 -16.31
N ASP A 2 2.61 5.47 -15.89
CA ASP A 2 1.67 4.75 -16.75
C ASP A 2 0.57 5.69 -17.27
N GLU A 3 0.09 5.45 -18.49
CA GLU A 3 -0.96 6.26 -19.13
C GLU A 3 -2.26 6.17 -18.33
N ILE A 4 -2.66 4.97 -17.89
CA ILE A 4 -3.90 4.78 -17.13
C ILE A 4 -3.87 5.50 -15.77
N VAL A 5 -2.70 5.56 -15.14
CA VAL A 5 -2.48 6.29 -13.88
C VAL A 5 -2.66 7.78 -14.11
N LEU A 6 -2.02 8.33 -15.14
CA LEU A 6 -2.12 9.75 -15.46
C LEU A 6 -3.57 10.13 -15.78
N GLU A 7 -4.22 9.41 -16.71
CA GLU A 7 -5.59 9.68 -17.14
C GLU A 7 -6.58 9.64 -15.97
N THR A 8 -6.41 8.69 -15.05
CA THR A 8 -7.24 8.56 -13.86
C THR A 8 -7.08 9.75 -12.93
N ILE A 9 -5.84 10.16 -12.68
CA ILE A 9 -5.54 11.31 -11.82
C ILE A 9 -6.10 12.60 -12.43
N GLU A 10 -5.96 12.78 -13.75
CA GLU A 10 -6.55 13.92 -14.44
C GLU A 10 -8.08 13.92 -14.36
N ARG A 11 -8.71 12.77 -14.60
CA ARG A 11 -10.16 12.59 -14.48
C ARG A 11 -10.68 12.98 -13.10
N VAL A 12 -10.09 12.43 -12.04
CA VAL A 12 -10.58 12.65 -10.67
C VAL A 12 -10.21 14.04 -10.17
N TYR A 13 -8.94 14.42 -10.25
CA TYR A 13 -8.45 15.58 -9.51
C TYR A 13 -8.41 16.88 -10.32
N LYS A 14 -8.24 16.82 -11.66
CA LYS A 14 -8.30 18.01 -12.52
C LYS A 14 -9.71 18.25 -13.03
N ASN A 15 -10.38 17.21 -13.55
CA ASN A 15 -11.73 17.30 -14.11
C ASN A 15 -12.84 17.15 -13.07
N LYS A 16 -12.49 16.85 -11.81
CA LYS A 16 -13.41 16.80 -10.67
C LYS A 16 -14.51 15.75 -10.84
N ASP A 17 -14.21 14.64 -11.52
CA ASP A 17 -15.12 13.48 -11.59
C ASP A 17 -15.06 12.67 -10.28
N TYR A 18 -15.56 13.29 -9.21
CA TYR A 18 -15.62 12.71 -7.88
C TYR A 18 -16.67 11.59 -7.79
N ALA A 19 -17.72 11.66 -8.61
CA ALA A 19 -18.70 10.58 -8.71
C ALA A 19 -18.06 9.26 -9.15
N PHE A 20 -17.13 9.31 -10.10
CA PHE A 20 -16.33 8.13 -10.46
C PHE A 20 -15.50 7.60 -9.30
N PHE A 21 -14.79 8.48 -8.57
CA PHE A 21 -13.96 8.09 -7.44
C PHE A 21 -14.78 7.46 -6.31
N LYS A 22 -15.87 8.11 -5.87
CA LYS A 22 -16.78 7.59 -4.83
C LYS A 22 -17.31 6.21 -5.21
N LYS A 23 -17.85 6.08 -6.42
CA LYS A 23 -18.39 4.80 -6.91
C LYS A 23 -17.33 3.69 -6.84
N LYS A 24 -16.08 3.99 -7.22
CA LYS A 24 -15.00 3.01 -7.13
C LYS A 24 -14.59 2.68 -5.70
N SER A 25 -14.57 3.67 -4.80
CA SER A 25 -14.29 3.47 -3.38
C SER A 25 -15.36 2.65 -2.66
N GLU A 26 -16.60 2.63 -3.15
CA GLU A 26 -17.71 1.84 -2.62
C GLU A 26 -17.75 0.39 -3.15
N GLU A 27 -17.15 0.13 -4.31
CA GLU A 27 -17.16 -1.21 -4.94
C GLU A 27 -16.29 -2.20 -4.14
N ASP A 28 -16.74 -3.44 -3.93
CA ASP A 28 -15.90 -4.48 -3.31
C ASP A 28 -14.78 -4.93 -4.27
N LEU A 29 -13.59 -5.19 -3.72
CA LEU A 29 -12.53 -5.85 -4.48
C LEU A 29 -12.82 -7.35 -4.61
N VAL A 30 -13.36 -7.75 -5.76
CA VAL A 30 -13.70 -9.15 -6.09
C VAL A 30 -12.53 -10.12 -5.90
N ILE A 31 -11.28 -9.64 -6.05
CA ILE A 31 -10.07 -10.46 -5.92
C ILE A 31 -9.62 -10.69 -4.47
N LEU A 32 -10.15 -9.92 -3.50
CA LEU A 32 -9.60 -9.83 -2.15
C LEU A 32 -9.68 -11.17 -1.41
N ASP A 33 -10.84 -11.83 -1.43
CA ASP A 33 -11.05 -13.13 -0.80
C ASP A 33 -10.09 -14.20 -1.33
N ASN A 34 -9.83 -14.19 -2.63
CA ASN A 34 -8.93 -15.16 -3.26
C ASN A 34 -7.46 -14.86 -2.94
N LEU A 35 -7.11 -13.58 -2.84
CA LEU A 35 -5.79 -13.12 -2.43
C LEU A 35 -5.52 -13.49 -0.97
N VAL A 36 -6.45 -13.21 -0.05
CA VAL A 36 -6.30 -13.57 1.38
C VAL A 36 -6.13 -15.07 1.54
N LYS A 37 -6.96 -15.89 0.88
CA LYS A 37 -6.80 -17.36 0.89
C LYS A 37 -5.47 -17.84 0.33
N LEU A 38 -4.91 -17.13 -0.65
CA LEU A 38 -3.58 -17.44 -1.20
C LEU A 38 -2.48 -17.15 -0.16
N ILE A 39 -2.59 -16.06 0.59
CA ILE A 39 -1.62 -15.64 1.59
C ILE A 39 -1.69 -16.54 2.84
N GLU A 40 -2.89 -16.87 3.33
CA GLU A 40 -3.10 -17.69 4.53
C GLU A 40 -2.50 -19.10 4.43
N GLN A 41 -2.32 -19.62 3.21
CA GLN A 41 -1.66 -20.90 2.98
C GLN A 41 -0.19 -20.93 3.42
N GLU A 42 0.44 -19.76 3.62
CA GLU A 42 1.88 -19.64 3.95
C GLU A 42 2.21 -19.65 5.45
N THR A 43 1.25 -19.97 6.34
CA THR A 43 1.47 -20.00 7.82
C THR A 43 2.01 -18.68 8.39
N VAL A 44 1.53 -17.55 7.86
CA VAL A 44 1.80 -16.19 8.33
C VAL A 44 0.56 -15.63 9.02
N GLU A 45 0.75 -14.72 9.97
CA GLU A 45 -0.38 -13.98 10.53
C GLU A 45 -0.79 -12.91 9.51
N VAL A 46 -2.03 -12.99 9.02
CA VAL A 46 -2.57 -12.07 8.02
C VAL A 46 -3.64 -11.22 8.70
N SER A 47 -3.57 -9.92 8.51
CA SER A 47 -4.69 -9.02 8.81
C SER A 47 -4.90 -8.07 7.64
N ALA A 48 -6.12 -7.57 7.50
CA ALA A 48 -6.45 -6.52 6.52
C ALA A 48 -6.92 -5.29 7.28
N GLN A 49 -6.66 -4.10 6.73
CA GLN A 49 -7.25 -2.88 7.25
C GLN A 49 -8.75 -2.92 6.97
N GLU A 50 -9.59 -2.87 8.00
CA GLU A 50 -11.01 -2.61 7.80
C GLU A 50 -11.21 -1.10 7.60
N VAL A 51 -11.45 -0.70 6.36
CA VAL A 51 -11.91 0.65 6.02
C VAL A 51 -13.33 0.52 5.47
N GLU A 52 -14.30 1.20 6.08
CA GLU A 52 -15.71 1.08 5.70
C GLU A 52 -15.96 1.53 4.25
N ILE A 53 -15.34 2.64 3.82
CA ILE A 53 -15.33 3.13 2.44
C ILE A 53 -13.98 3.82 2.17
N GLY A 54 -13.30 3.46 1.08
CA GLY A 54 -12.00 4.03 0.75
C GLY A 54 -11.49 3.64 -0.64
N PRO A 55 -10.46 4.32 -1.17
CA PRO A 55 -9.97 4.10 -2.53
C PRO A 55 -9.03 2.89 -2.67
N SER A 56 -8.70 2.21 -1.57
CA SER A 56 -7.82 1.04 -1.57
C SER A 56 -8.06 0.12 -0.39
N GLU A 57 -7.68 -1.13 -0.56
CA GLU A 57 -7.52 -2.10 0.52
C GLU A 57 -6.04 -2.26 0.86
N ARG A 58 -5.73 -2.46 2.15
CA ARG A 58 -4.37 -2.74 2.62
C ARG A 58 -4.33 -4.06 3.39
N ILE A 59 -3.44 -4.96 2.99
CA ILE A 59 -3.19 -6.23 3.68
C ILE A 59 -1.85 -6.17 4.40
N TYR A 60 -1.83 -6.66 5.63
CA TYR A 60 -0.67 -6.78 6.51
C TYR A 60 -0.32 -8.23 6.73
N ILE A 61 0.95 -8.56 6.59
CA ILE A 61 1.45 -9.92 6.69
C ILE A 61 2.63 -9.95 7.64
N ASP A 62 2.40 -10.47 8.84
CA ASP A 62 3.38 -10.61 9.89
C ASP A 62 4.06 -11.98 9.80
N TYR A 63 5.40 -11.95 9.80
CA TYR A 63 6.21 -13.16 9.75
C TYR A 63 6.73 -13.52 11.15
N PRO A 64 7.00 -14.81 11.41
CA PRO A 64 7.65 -15.24 12.63
C PRO A 64 8.97 -14.48 12.88
N LYS A 65 9.13 -13.94 14.08
CA LYS A 65 10.37 -13.26 14.47
C LYS A 65 11.56 -14.21 14.43
N PHE A 66 12.65 -13.77 13.81
CA PHE A 66 13.93 -14.46 13.90
C PHE A 66 14.61 -14.13 15.23
N LYS A 67 15.15 -15.14 15.92
CA LYS A 67 15.91 -14.96 17.17
C LYS A 67 17.21 -15.75 17.13
N ARG A 68 18.33 -15.10 17.42
CA ARG A 68 19.64 -15.74 17.60
C ARG A 68 20.44 -15.04 18.70
N GLY A 69 20.48 -15.65 19.88
CA GLY A 69 21.01 -14.99 21.07
C GLY A 69 20.11 -13.81 21.47
N GLU A 70 20.70 -12.64 21.67
CA GLU A 70 20.00 -11.39 21.97
C GLU A 70 19.47 -10.67 20.72
N MET A 71 19.87 -11.11 19.52
CA MET A 71 19.37 -10.53 18.27
C MET A 71 17.95 -11.02 18.00
N VAL A 72 17.02 -10.07 17.87
CA VAL A 72 15.63 -10.29 17.47
C VAL A 72 15.33 -9.45 16.23
N VAL A 73 14.76 -10.08 15.20
CA VAL A 73 14.33 -9.39 13.98
C VAL A 73 12.87 -9.72 13.70
N SER A 74 12.06 -8.70 13.44
CA SER A 74 10.71 -8.81 12.91
C SER A 74 10.68 -8.43 11.44
N TYR A 75 9.77 -9.04 10.69
CA TYR A 75 9.53 -8.77 9.28
C TYR A 75 8.03 -8.63 9.05
N ILE A 76 7.66 -7.68 8.20
CA ILE A 76 6.28 -7.44 7.79
C ILE A 76 6.22 -7.19 6.29
N THR A 77 5.08 -7.47 5.67
CA THR A 77 4.79 -7.10 4.29
C THR A 77 3.44 -6.43 4.21
N PHE A 78 3.39 -5.32 3.49
CA PHE A 78 2.17 -4.59 3.18
C PHE A 78 1.86 -4.76 1.70
N ILE A 79 0.59 -4.97 1.39
CA ILE A 79 0.08 -4.98 0.02
C ILE A 79 -1.03 -3.93 -0.04
N ASP A 80 -0.79 -2.88 -0.82
CA ASP A 80 -1.76 -1.84 -1.13
C ASP A 80 -2.43 -2.12 -2.47
N ILE A 81 -3.76 -2.13 -2.51
CA ILE A 81 -4.53 -2.49 -3.70
C ILE A 81 -5.51 -1.37 -4.02
N SER A 82 -5.34 -0.71 -5.16
CA SER A 82 -6.25 0.37 -5.54
C SER A 82 -7.60 -0.20 -6.00
N LYS A 83 -8.68 0.45 -5.55
CA LYS A 83 -10.06 0.25 -6.01
C LYS A 83 -10.40 1.13 -7.22
N ILE A 84 -9.60 2.18 -7.44
CA ILE A 84 -9.83 3.16 -8.50
C ILE A 84 -9.42 2.61 -9.87
N ILE A 85 -8.26 1.96 -9.94
CA ILE A 85 -7.69 1.31 -11.14
C ILE A 85 -6.92 0.03 -10.76
N PRO A 86 -6.68 -0.90 -11.71
CA PRO A 86 -6.04 -2.18 -11.40
C PRO A 86 -4.52 -2.04 -11.19
N VAL A 87 -4.13 -1.41 -10.08
CA VAL A 87 -2.74 -1.25 -9.65
C VAL A 87 -2.59 -1.65 -8.19
N TYR A 88 -1.40 -2.11 -7.84
CA TYR A 88 -1.03 -2.46 -6.48
C TYR A 88 0.41 -2.05 -6.16
N TYR A 89 0.74 -1.99 -4.88
CA TYR A 89 2.08 -1.73 -4.38
C TYR A 89 2.41 -2.74 -3.27
N VAL A 90 3.64 -3.23 -3.24
CA VAL A 90 4.15 -4.12 -2.19
C VAL A 90 5.31 -3.46 -1.48
N GLN A 91 5.26 -3.45 -0.16
CA GLN A 91 6.33 -2.97 0.69
C GLN A 91 6.73 -4.06 1.68
N HIS A 92 8.02 -4.35 1.75
CA HIS A 92 8.61 -5.19 2.77
C HIS A 92 9.29 -4.31 3.80
N GLU A 93 9.18 -4.67 5.07
CA GLU A 93 9.92 -4.02 6.14
C GLU A 93 10.59 -5.04 7.04
N PHE A 94 11.62 -4.58 7.73
CA PHE A 94 12.26 -5.29 8.83
C PHE A 94 12.50 -4.33 10.00
N ALA A 95 12.56 -4.89 11.20
CA ALA A 95 13.06 -4.17 12.37
C ALA A 95 13.92 -5.09 13.22
N VAL A 96 15.09 -4.61 13.63
CA VAL A 96 16.03 -5.28 14.52
C VAL A 96 15.96 -4.61 15.89
N GLU A 97 15.78 -5.39 16.96
CA GLU A 97 15.88 -4.85 18.33
C GLU A 97 17.27 -4.26 18.55
N ASN A 98 17.33 -2.98 18.92
CA ASN A 98 18.58 -2.30 19.19
C ASN A 98 19.05 -2.66 20.60
N ILE A 99 20.08 -3.50 20.70
CA ILE A 99 20.61 -3.99 21.97
C ILE A 99 21.69 -3.09 22.58
N ASP A 100 22.05 -1.98 21.93
CA ASP A 100 23.00 -1.02 22.49
C ASP A 100 22.43 -0.39 23.78
N GLU A 101 23.21 -0.41 24.85
CA GLU A 101 22.86 0.22 26.13
C GLU A 101 22.73 1.75 26.01
N ASN A 102 23.43 2.34 25.03
CA ASN A 102 23.42 3.78 24.73
C ASN A 102 22.55 4.12 23.52
N ARG A 103 21.61 3.24 23.15
CA ARG A 103 20.69 3.47 22.02
C ARG A 103 19.84 4.72 22.22
N MET A 104 19.60 5.44 21.12
CA MET A 104 18.61 6.52 21.08
C MET A 104 17.19 6.02 20.81
N GLY A 105 17.03 4.81 20.27
CA GLY A 105 15.74 4.22 19.91
C GLY A 105 15.73 2.71 20.12
N PRO A 106 14.54 2.10 20.27
CA PRO A 106 14.42 0.69 20.63
C PRO A 106 14.74 -0.27 19.47
N VAL A 107 14.66 0.20 18.22
CA VAL A 107 14.83 -0.62 17.02
C VAL A 107 15.66 0.10 15.97
N LEU A 108 16.27 -0.68 15.07
CA LEU A 108 16.81 -0.25 13.79
C LEU A 108 15.93 -0.86 12.70
N ASP A 109 15.32 -0.04 11.86
CA ASP A 109 14.34 -0.48 10.86
C ASP A 109 14.68 0.00 9.44
N GLY A 110 13.97 -0.56 8.47
CA GLY A 110 14.07 -0.19 7.07
C GLY A 110 12.95 -0.83 6.25
N PHE A 111 12.70 -0.25 5.08
CA PHE A 111 11.69 -0.70 4.14
C PHE A 111 12.19 -0.60 2.70
N ASP A 112 11.68 -1.48 1.83
CA ASP A 112 11.92 -1.48 0.39
C ASP A 112 10.83 -2.29 -0.33
N GLY A 113 10.76 -2.17 -1.66
CA GLY A 113 9.97 -3.08 -2.51
C GLY A 113 10.65 -4.44 -2.71
N GLN A 114 11.88 -4.63 -2.20
CA GLN A 114 12.61 -5.91 -2.28
C GLN A 114 12.47 -6.73 -0.98
N PRO A 115 12.27 -8.05 -1.06
CA PRO A 115 12.24 -8.93 0.11
C PRO A 115 13.55 -8.99 0.90
N TYR A 116 13.47 -9.06 2.23
CA TYR A 116 14.62 -9.24 3.12
C TYR A 116 14.87 -10.70 3.51
N ILE A 117 13.84 -11.56 3.39
CA ILE A 117 13.93 -12.99 3.69
C ILE A 117 13.25 -13.85 2.61
N ILE A 118 13.63 -15.13 2.55
CA ILE A 118 13.08 -16.10 1.59
C ILE A 118 11.55 -16.20 1.71
N ASN A 119 10.99 -16.11 2.91
CA ASN A 119 9.53 -16.20 3.08
C ASN A 119 8.81 -14.99 2.45
N GLN A 120 9.37 -13.79 2.57
CA GLN A 120 8.86 -12.60 1.89
C GLN A 120 8.96 -12.76 0.37
N MET A 121 10.08 -13.31 -0.13
CA MET A 121 10.26 -13.57 -1.57
C MET A 121 9.25 -14.59 -2.11
N ASN A 122 9.07 -15.72 -1.42
CA ASN A 122 8.13 -16.76 -1.83
C ASN A 122 6.68 -16.24 -1.87
N LEU A 123 6.31 -15.39 -0.90
CA LEU A 123 5.00 -14.75 -0.90
C LEU A 123 4.88 -13.73 -2.04
N TYR A 124 5.89 -12.87 -2.21
CA TYR A 124 5.95 -11.87 -3.26
C TYR A 124 5.74 -12.48 -4.64
N ASP A 125 6.44 -13.57 -4.97
CA ASP A 125 6.30 -14.26 -6.27
C ASP A 125 4.87 -14.77 -6.51
N LYS A 126 4.21 -15.31 -5.48
CA LYS A 126 2.83 -15.80 -5.56
C LYS A 126 1.84 -14.66 -5.73
N VAL A 127 1.98 -13.60 -4.94
CA VAL A 127 1.14 -12.42 -4.96
C VAL A 127 1.27 -11.69 -6.29
N SER A 128 2.51 -11.48 -6.78
CA SER A 128 2.78 -10.86 -8.07
C SER A 128 2.17 -11.68 -9.22
N CYS A 129 2.37 -13.00 -9.21
CA CYS A 129 1.74 -13.90 -10.19
C CYS A 129 0.20 -13.87 -10.13
N PHE A 130 -0.38 -13.74 -8.94
CA PHE A 130 -1.83 -13.61 -8.76
C PHE A 130 -2.34 -12.29 -9.36
N PHE A 131 -1.70 -11.16 -9.06
CA PHE A 131 -2.10 -9.87 -9.60
C PHE A 131 -1.95 -9.78 -11.12
N ASP A 132 -0.84 -10.27 -11.67
CA ASP A 132 -0.60 -10.32 -13.12
C ASP A 132 -1.72 -11.09 -13.85
N LYS A 133 -2.10 -12.26 -13.33
CA LYS A 133 -3.23 -13.05 -13.88
C LYS A 133 -4.59 -12.35 -13.80
N ASN A 134 -4.76 -11.42 -12.88
CA ASN A 134 -5.97 -10.63 -12.71
C ASN A 134 -5.88 -9.25 -13.41
N GLY A 135 -4.82 -9.00 -14.18
CA GLY A 135 -4.64 -7.77 -14.95
C GLY A 135 -4.23 -6.55 -14.13
N TYR A 136 -3.67 -6.78 -12.93
CA TYR A 136 -3.15 -5.72 -12.08
C TYR A 136 -1.68 -5.44 -12.37
N LYS A 137 -1.29 -4.17 -12.25
CA LYS A 137 0.09 -3.73 -12.41
C LYS A 137 0.71 -3.31 -11.08
N GLU A 138 1.91 -3.76 -10.82
CA GLU A 138 2.71 -3.30 -9.69
C GLU A 138 3.27 -1.90 -9.95
N LEU A 139 3.15 -1.01 -8.97
CA LEU A 139 3.83 0.27 -8.93
C LEU A 139 5.10 0.13 -8.08
N SER A 140 6.19 0.75 -8.52
CA SER A 140 7.40 0.86 -7.70
C SER A 140 7.28 1.96 -6.64
N TYR A 141 8.13 1.91 -5.61
CA TYR A 141 8.25 3.01 -4.63
C TYR A 141 8.48 4.37 -5.33
N ALA A 142 9.32 4.39 -6.37
CA ALA A 142 9.56 5.60 -7.15
C ALA A 142 8.28 6.11 -7.83
N GLU A 143 7.48 5.22 -8.43
CA GLU A 143 6.21 5.58 -9.07
C GLU A 143 5.17 6.09 -8.07
N MET A 144 5.05 5.43 -6.92
CA MET A 144 4.16 5.85 -5.82
C MET A 144 4.46 7.27 -5.34
N ASN A 145 5.73 7.68 -5.38
CA ASN A 145 6.21 8.99 -4.94
C ASN A 145 6.33 10.03 -6.07
N ILE A 146 5.87 9.73 -7.28
CA ILE A 146 5.81 10.74 -8.35
C ILE A 146 4.84 11.84 -7.91
N VAL A 147 5.35 13.07 -7.85
CA VAL A 147 4.55 14.27 -7.58
C VAL A 147 3.64 14.57 -8.76
N ILE A 148 2.37 14.86 -8.45
CA ILE A 148 1.40 15.32 -9.44
C ILE A 148 1.39 16.85 -9.46
N PRO A 149 1.84 17.48 -10.57
CA PRO A 149 1.83 18.93 -10.67
C PRO A 149 0.40 19.48 -10.74
N ASP A 150 0.26 20.76 -10.38
CA ASP A 150 -0.95 21.56 -10.56
C ASP A 150 -2.19 21.15 -9.74
N ILE A 151 -2.06 20.19 -8.82
CA ILE A 151 -3.07 19.89 -7.81
C ILE A 151 -2.59 20.44 -6.47
N LYS A 152 -3.39 21.32 -5.85
CA LYS A 152 -3.07 21.93 -4.56
C LYS A 152 -3.49 21.02 -3.42
N MET A 153 -2.55 20.69 -2.54
CA MET A 153 -2.81 20.03 -1.27
C MET A 153 -3.65 20.93 -0.35
N PRO A 154 -4.62 20.38 0.40
CA PRO A 154 -5.27 21.13 1.47
C PRO A 154 -4.25 21.62 2.50
N GLN A 155 -4.45 22.81 3.06
CA GLN A 155 -3.46 23.45 3.95
C GLN A 155 -3.32 22.77 5.31
N ASP A 156 -4.30 21.95 5.68
CA ASP A 156 -4.42 21.22 6.94
C ASP A 156 -3.93 19.76 6.86
N VAL A 157 -3.56 19.29 5.66
CA VAL A 157 -3.01 17.95 5.46
C VAL A 157 -1.49 18.00 5.44
N TRP A 158 -0.90 17.89 6.64
CA TRP A 158 0.56 17.92 6.84
C TRP A 158 1.22 16.53 6.78
N LEU A 159 0.47 15.47 7.11
CA LEU A 159 0.98 14.10 7.24
C LEU A 159 1.59 13.55 5.93
N PHE A 160 1.06 13.97 4.78
CA PHE A 160 1.45 13.47 3.46
C PHE A 160 2.36 14.43 2.69
N GLY A 161 2.88 15.47 3.36
CA GLY A 161 3.67 16.52 2.74
C GLY A 161 2.84 17.52 1.91
N PRO A 162 3.51 18.50 1.28
CA PRO A 162 2.83 19.64 0.66
C PRO A 162 2.26 19.36 -0.75
N GLN A 163 2.46 18.16 -1.29
CA GLN A 163 2.18 17.85 -2.69
C GLN A 163 1.42 16.53 -2.82
N PHE A 164 0.54 16.46 -3.81
CA PHE A 164 -0.07 15.20 -4.21
C PHE A 164 0.97 14.30 -4.88
N THR A 165 0.87 13.01 -4.60
CA THR A 165 1.63 11.95 -5.26
C THR A 165 0.67 10.92 -5.86
N VAL A 166 1.19 10.00 -6.66
CA VAL A 166 0.40 8.85 -7.13
C VAL A 166 -0.21 8.08 -5.96
N HIS A 167 0.57 7.87 -4.89
CA HIS A 167 0.09 7.21 -3.67
C HIS A 167 -1.12 7.94 -3.07
N THR A 168 -1.02 9.25 -2.85
CA THR A 168 -2.13 10.01 -2.24
C THR A 168 -3.35 10.15 -3.13
N CYS A 169 -3.20 10.01 -4.45
CA CYS A 169 -4.31 10.07 -5.40
C CYS A 169 -5.05 8.73 -5.59
N LEU A 170 -4.36 7.60 -5.46
CA LEU A 170 -4.92 6.29 -5.83
C LEU A 170 -5.20 5.37 -4.65
N PHE A 171 -4.64 5.67 -3.48
CA PHE A 171 -4.72 4.81 -2.30
C PHE A 171 -5.14 5.58 -1.03
N ASN A 172 -5.33 6.90 -1.11
CA ASN A 172 -5.80 7.69 0.03
C ASN A 172 -6.91 8.64 -0.40
N ASP A 173 -7.88 8.85 0.49
CA ASP A 173 -8.92 9.86 0.28
C ASP A 173 -8.53 11.19 0.94
N ILE A 174 -7.46 11.81 0.46
CA ILE A 174 -6.90 13.02 1.08
C ILE A 174 -7.86 14.22 1.06
N LEU A 175 -8.78 14.26 0.09
CA LEU A 175 -9.75 15.35 -0.04
C LEU A 175 -11.09 15.03 0.61
N ASN A 176 -11.20 13.91 1.33
CA ASN A 176 -12.45 13.37 1.87
C ASN A 176 -13.56 13.31 0.80
N ILE A 177 -13.21 12.92 -0.43
CA ILE A 177 -14.12 12.84 -1.57
C ILE A 177 -15.29 11.90 -1.26
N CYS A 178 -15.03 10.80 -0.54
CA CYS A 178 -16.04 9.85 -0.12
C CYS A 178 -17.06 10.44 0.88
N GLU A 179 -16.75 11.57 1.53
CA GLU A 179 -17.63 12.24 2.51
C GLU A 179 -18.37 13.47 1.95
N ILE A 180 -18.10 13.87 0.71
CA ILE A 180 -18.74 15.04 0.09
C ILE A 180 -20.21 14.69 -0.21
N ASP A 181 -21.19 15.49 0.23
CA ASP A 181 -22.59 15.36 -0.19
C ASP A 181 -22.77 15.72 -1.69
N ASP A 182 -23.68 15.03 -2.40
CA ASP A 182 -23.98 15.29 -3.82
C ASP A 182 -24.77 16.59 -4.07
#